data_AF-A0A7J8HFA8-F1
#
_entry.id   AF-A0A7J8HFA8-F1
#
_cell.length_a   1.000
_cell.length_b   1.000
_cell.length_c   1.000
_cell.angle_alpha   90.00
_cell.angle_beta   90.00
_cell.angle_gamma   90.00
#
_symmetry.space_group_name_H-M   'P 1'
#
loop_
_entity.id
_entity.type
_entity.pdbx_description
1 polymer ?
#
loop_
_entity_poly.entity_id
_entity_poly.type
_entity_poly.pdbx_seq_one_letter_code
_entity_poly.pdbx_strand_id
1 'polypeptide(L)'
;MAAPRTQEAAPGGEEDGDRDRGGAGLVSSEDSKDCILDALSLPDSPGGSRSLEEAPAVPCVFCEEHFPVAQQDQLLKHMIIEHKVVIADVKLVADFPRYILYWRKRFSEQPVTDFCSVIRINSTAPPEEQDHYFLLCDVLPEDRVLREELQRRKLTAILEQQQREREDTSFRGACMFCNEEFSGNRSVLLNHMSREHAFNIGLPDNIVNCREFLRTLQRKLDNLQCLYCEKTFRDKNTLRDHMRKKQHRRINPRNREYDQFYVINYLLFVQ
;
A
#
# COMPACT_ATOMS: atom_id res chain seq x y z
N MET A 1 -30.91 -57.64 1.26
CA MET A 1 -29.59 -58.27 1.07
C MET A 1 -28.56 -57.15 1.06
N ALA A 2 -27.36 -57.21 1.60
CA ALA A 2 -26.66 -58.06 2.57
C ALA A 2 -25.22 -57.51 2.58
N ALA A 3 -24.58 -57.32 3.74
CA ALA A 3 -23.18 -56.87 3.83
C ALA A 3 -22.21 -58.07 3.92
N PRO A 4 -20.90 -57.85 3.69
CA PRO A 4 -19.95 -57.76 4.82
C PRO A 4 -18.96 -56.57 4.63
N ARG A 5 -18.10 -56.11 5.58
CA ARG A 5 -17.22 -56.73 6.61
C ARG A 5 -16.09 -57.60 6.02
N THR A 6 -14.88 -57.72 6.58
CA THR A 6 -14.16 -57.09 7.72
C THR A 6 -12.97 -56.23 7.17
N GLN A 7 -11.78 -55.94 7.75
CA GLN A 7 -11.09 -56.23 9.04
C GLN A 7 -9.97 -55.19 9.34
N GLU A 8 -9.31 -55.31 10.49
CA GLU A 8 -8.10 -54.56 10.93
C GLU A 8 -6.79 -55.36 10.71
N ALA A 9 -5.62 -54.69 10.78
CA ALA A 9 -4.35 -55.32 11.18
C ALA A 9 -3.28 -54.28 11.61
N ALA A 10 -2.52 -54.59 12.66
CA ALA A 10 -1.26 -53.94 13.06
C ALA A 10 -0.30 -54.99 13.65
N PRO A 11 1.03 -54.84 13.47
CA PRO A 11 2.00 -54.81 14.59
C PRO A 11 3.14 -53.78 14.34
N GLY A 12 4.14 -53.52 15.18
CA GLY A 12 4.50 -54.02 16.54
C GLY A 12 6.04 -54.14 16.72
N GLY A 13 6.57 -53.82 17.91
CA GLY A 13 8.02 -53.78 18.25
C GLY A 13 8.61 -52.35 18.29
N GLU A 14 9.31 -51.81 19.31
CA GLU A 14 10.38 -52.30 20.25
C GLU A 14 11.79 -52.26 19.60
N GLU A 15 12.94 -51.99 20.25
CA GLU A 15 13.41 -51.38 21.55
C GLU A 15 14.96 -51.17 21.41
N ASP A 16 15.74 -50.41 22.19
CA ASP A 16 15.58 -49.22 23.06
C ASP A 16 16.99 -48.60 23.36
N GLY A 17 17.05 -47.38 23.94
CA GLY A 17 18.13 -46.93 24.84
C GLY A 17 19.02 -45.75 24.40
N ASP A 18 19.74 -45.05 25.30
CA ASP A 18 19.63 -44.82 26.77
C ASP A 18 20.75 -43.83 27.21
N ARG A 19 20.47 -42.93 28.17
CA ARG A 19 21.44 -42.20 29.06
C ARG A 19 22.53 -41.26 28.46
N ASP A 20 23.11 -40.28 29.20
CA ASP A 20 22.80 -39.72 30.53
C ASP A 20 23.20 -38.22 30.71
N ARG A 21 22.59 -37.59 31.73
CA ARG A 21 23.02 -36.49 32.65
C ARG A 21 24.04 -35.39 32.28
N GLY A 22 23.63 -34.16 32.66
CA GLY A 22 24.40 -33.27 33.56
C GLY A 22 25.11 -32.06 32.92
N GLY A 23 25.38 -30.95 33.62
CA GLY A 23 24.99 -30.56 34.99
C GLY A 23 25.70 -29.26 35.44
N ALA A 24 24.94 -28.24 35.85
CA ALA A 24 25.33 -26.85 36.12
C ALA A 24 26.62 -26.53 36.96
N GLY A 25 27.27 -25.38 36.68
CA GLY A 25 27.62 -24.42 37.75
C GLY A 25 29.02 -23.76 37.81
N LEU A 26 29.01 -22.41 37.88
CA LEU A 26 29.80 -21.50 38.75
C LEU A 26 31.31 -21.12 38.50
N VAL A 27 31.52 -19.91 37.93
CA VAL A 27 32.36 -18.73 38.33
C VAL A 27 33.81 -18.86 38.90
N SER A 28 34.65 -17.86 38.56
CA SER A 28 35.96 -17.40 39.15
C SER A 28 37.25 -18.09 38.63
N SER A 29 38.44 -17.47 38.48
CA SER A 29 38.98 -16.11 38.80
C SER A 29 40.15 -15.72 37.85
N GLU A 30 40.70 -14.48 38.00
CA GLU A 30 42.11 -14.06 37.69
C GLU A 30 42.56 -13.98 36.20
N ASP A 31 43.44 -13.08 35.75
CA ASP A 31 44.08 -11.87 36.33
C ASP A 31 44.66 -10.96 35.18
N SER A 32 45.17 -9.77 35.54
CA SER A 32 46.34 -9.06 34.97
C SER A 32 46.16 -7.87 34.02
N LYS A 33 46.56 -6.70 34.58
CA LYS A 33 47.32 -5.56 34.00
C LYS A 33 46.60 -4.28 33.58
N ASP A 34 46.94 -3.21 34.31
CA ASP A 34 46.75 -1.81 33.97
C ASP A 34 47.58 -1.36 32.76
N CYS A 35 47.11 -0.33 32.04
CA CYS A 35 48.00 0.66 31.43
C CYS A 35 47.29 2.01 31.23
N ILE A 36 47.88 3.03 31.84
CA ILE A 36 47.55 4.47 31.79
C ILE A 36 47.51 5.01 30.35
N LEU A 37 46.61 5.96 30.03
CA LEU A 37 46.93 7.18 29.25
C LEU A 37 45.80 8.23 29.26
N ASP A 38 46.16 9.50 29.37
CA ASP A 38 45.29 10.69 29.26
C ASP A 38 44.96 11.06 27.80
N ALA A 39 43.80 11.68 27.59
CA ALA A 39 43.53 12.57 26.44
C ALA A 39 42.43 13.59 26.78
N LEU A 40 42.59 14.85 26.34
CA LEU A 40 41.71 15.98 26.65
C LEU A 40 40.89 16.44 25.42
N SER A 41 39.64 16.83 25.68
CA SER A 41 38.81 17.86 24.99
C SER A 41 38.77 17.97 23.45
N LEU A 42 37.61 17.62 22.87
CA LEU A 42 36.71 18.37 21.94
C LEU A 42 37.29 19.49 21.02
N PRO A 43 36.82 19.65 19.74
CA PRO A 43 35.40 19.90 19.44
C PRO A 43 34.83 19.34 18.09
N ASP A 44 33.70 19.89 17.64
CA ASP A 44 32.72 19.42 16.65
C ASP A 44 33.16 19.18 15.19
N SER A 45 32.56 18.16 14.56
CA SER A 45 31.78 18.29 13.30
C SER A 45 31.09 16.97 12.87
N PRO A 46 30.03 16.99 12.03
CA PRO A 46 29.12 15.86 11.85
C PRO A 46 29.45 14.92 10.68
N GLY A 47 29.03 13.66 10.79
CA GLY A 47 28.98 12.71 9.67
C GLY A 47 28.27 11.40 10.01
N GLY A 48 27.42 10.90 9.12
CA GLY A 48 26.90 9.53 9.20
C GLY A 48 25.62 9.31 10.02
N SER A 49 24.64 10.23 9.99
CA SER A 49 23.27 9.85 10.39
C SER A 49 22.78 8.73 9.47
N ARG A 50 22.16 7.70 10.07
CA ARG A 50 21.66 6.52 9.35
C ARG A 50 20.57 6.93 8.37
N SER A 51 20.58 6.34 7.18
CA SER A 51 19.53 6.53 6.17
C SER A 51 18.16 6.12 6.72
N LEU A 52 17.40 7.10 7.21
CA LEU A 52 15.95 7.03 7.25
C LEU A 52 15.47 7.09 5.81
N GLU A 53 14.51 6.24 5.44
CA GLU A 53 13.80 6.40 4.18
C GLU A 53 12.93 7.66 4.32
N GLU A 54 13.43 8.79 3.81
CA GLU A 54 12.67 10.04 3.79
C GLU A 54 11.36 9.81 3.03
N ALA A 55 10.24 9.91 3.75
CA ALA A 55 8.93 9.71 3.16
C ALA A 55 8.78 10.72 2.01
N PRO A 56 8.41 10.27 0.78
CA PRO A 56 8.46 11.11 -0.40
C PRO A 56 7.67 12.39 -0.16
N ALA A 57 8.31 13.53 -0.36
CA ALA A 57 7.75 14.85 -0.15
C ALA A 57 7.52 15.56 -1.49
N VAL A 58 6.50 16.40 -1.52
CA VAL A 58 6.13 17.23 -2.67
C VAL A 58 6.28 18.70 -2.27
N PRO A 59 7.06 19.50 -3.01
CA PRO A 59 7.12 20.94 -2.76
C PRO A 59 5.79 21.63 -3.08
N CYS A 60 5.57 22.79 -2.50
CA CYS A 60 4.54 23.70 -3.00
C CYS A 60 4.86 24.17 -4.43
N VAL A 61 3.81 24.49 -5.17
CA VAL A 61 3.88 25.06 -6.53
C VAL A 61 4.56 26.44 -6.56
N PHE A 62 4.52 27.22 -5.47
CA PHE A 62 4.99 28.61 -5.44
C PHE A 62 6.11 28.92 -4.46
N CYS A 63 6.16 28.23 -3.32
CA CYS A 63 7.13 28.49 -2.25
C CYS A 63 8.08 27.29 -2.02
N GLU A 64 8.92 27.37 -0.99
CA GLU A 64 9.90 26.33 -0.62
C GLU A 64 9.39 25.34 0.44
N GLU A 65 8.14 25.44 0.89
CA GLU A 65 7.56 24.44 1.80
C GLU A 65 7.39 23.08 1.10
N HIS A 66 7.66 22.00 1.83
CA HIS A 66 7.58 20.62 1.35
C HIS A 66 6.66 19.79 2.25
N PHE A 67 5.75 19.04 1.65
CA PHE A 67 4.72 18.27 2.36
C PHE A 67 4.84 16.78 2.01
N PRO A 68 4.77 15.85 2.99
CA PRO A 68 4.76 14.42 2.69
C PRO A 68 3.60 14.03 1.76
N VAL A 69 3.82 13.10 0.82
CA VAL A 69 2.76 12.59 -0.11
C VAL A 69 1.54 12.08 0.67
N ALA A 70 1.76 11.44 1.82
CA ALA A 70 0.69 10.96 2.70
C ALA A 70 -0.14 12.10 3.36
N GLN A 71 0.26 13.36 3.19
CA GLN A 71 -0.36 14.55 3.76
C GLN A 71 -0.78 15.55 2.66
N GLN A 72 -1.14 15.05 1.47
CA GLN A 72 -1.65 15.83 0.32
C GLN A 72 -2.69 16.89 0.71
N ASP A 73 -3.62 16.60 1.63
CA ASP A 73 -4.63 17.54 2.12
C ASP A 73 -4.05 18.78 2.84
N GLN A 74 -2.81 18.72 3.34
CA GLN A 74 -2.12 19.85 3.96
C GLN A 74 -1.55 20.79 2.89
N LEU A 75 -0.86 20.23 1.87
CA LEU A 75 -0.39 21.01 0.72
C LEU A 75 -1.56 21.70 0.00
N LEU A 76 -2.68 21.01 -0.20
CA LEU A 76 -3.87 21.61 -0.80
C LEU A 76 -4.43 22.77 0.04
N LYS A 77 -4.45 22.66 1.37
CA LYS A 77 -4.87 23.78 2.25
C LYS A 77 -3.90 24.95 2.17
N HIS A 78 -2.60 24.68 2.24
CA HIS A 78 -1.55 25.70 2.09
C HIS A 78 -1.71 26.46 0.76
N MET A 79 -1.86 25.75 -0.37
CA MET A 79 -2.06 26.38 -1.69
C MET A 79 -3.32 27.28 -1.74
N ILE A 80 -4.40 26.88 -1.07
CA ILE A 80 -5.65 27.65 -1.03
C ILE A 80 -5.53 28.89 -0.14
N ILE A 81 -4.79 28.82 0.97
CA ILE A 81 -4.69 29.91 1.96
C ILE A 81 -3.60 30.91 1.55
N GLU A 82 -2.36 30.44 1.39
CA GLU A 82 -1.18 31.30 1.17
C GLU A 82 -1.04 31.79 -0.28
N HIS A 83 -1.60 31.03 -1.23
CA HIS A 83 -1.41 31.29 -2.67
C HIS A 83 -2.72 31.43 -3.45
N LYS A 84 -3.87 31.23 -2.79
CA LYS A 84 -5.23 31.31 -3.38
C LYS A 84 -5.41 30.41 -4.62
N VAL A 85 -4.68 29.30 -4.71
CA VAL A 85 -4.73 28.35 -5.83
C VAL A 85 -5.54 27.11 -5.45
N VAL A 86 -6.49 26.76 -6.32
CA VAL A 86 -7.40 25.61 -6.20
C VAL A 86 -7.13 24.65 -7.35
N ILE A 87 -7.07 23.34 -7.07
CA ILE A 87 -7.03 22.30 -8.11
C ILE A 87 -8.39 21.60 -8.11
N ALA A 88 -9.10 21.63 -9.24
CA ALA A 88 -10.33 20.89 -9.43
C ALA A 88 -10.06 19.37 -9.44
N ASP A 89 -10.97 18.61 -8.83
CA ASP A 89 -11.03 17.15 -8.88
C ASP A 89 -9.67 16.44 -8.74
N VAL A 90 -8.92 16.82 -7.71
CA VAL A 90 -7.58 16.28 -7.39
C VAL A 90 -7.58 14.74 -7.26
N LYS A 91 -8.74 14.13 -6.98
CA LYS A 91 -8.96 12.68 -6.90
C LYS A 91 -8.84 11.96 -8.27
N LEU A 92 -8.93 12.71 -9.37
CA LEU A 92 -8.75 12.22 -10.75
C LEU A 92 -7.31 12.37 -11.26
N VAL A 93 -6.47 13.12 -10.55
CA VAL A 93 -5.05 13.32 -10.87
C VAL A 93 -4.30 12.02 -10.57
N ALA A 94 -3.92 11.30 -11.62
CA ALA A 94 -3.31 9.98 -11.50
C ALA A 94 -1.98 9.97 -10.71
N ASP A 95 -1.19 11.03 -10.81
CA ASP A 95 0.11 11.18 -10.15
C ASP A 95 0.26 12.62 -9.64
N PHE A 96 -0.25 12.86 -8.43
CA PHE A 96 -0.22 14.19 -7.81
C PHE A 96 1.20 14.76 -7.60
N PRO A 97 2.22 13.98 -7.18
CA PRO A 97 3.60 14.47 -7.12
C PRO A 97 4.13 14.99 -8.46
N ARG A 98 3.95 14.24 -9.56
CA ARG A 98 4.43 14.67 -10.89
C ARG A 98 3.61 15.84 -11.44
N TYR A 99 2.32 15.89 -11.14
CA TYR A 99 1.44 17.02 -11.47
C TYR A 99 1.92 18.33 -10.82
N ILE A 100 2.19 18.30 -9.51
CA ILE A 100 2.66 19.48 -8.76
C ILE A 100 4.05 19.92 -9.23
N LEU A 101 4.98 18.98 -9.47
CA LEU A 101 6.31 19.30 -10.00
C LEU A 101 6.27 19.92 -11.41
N TYR A 102 5.32 19.49 -12.26
CA TYR A 102 5.09 20.11 -13.57
C TYR A 102 4.62 21.56 -13.41
N TRP A 103 3.55 21.78 -12.65
CA TRP A 103 3.01 23.13 -12.45
C TRP A 103 3.98 24.08 -11.74
N ARG A 104 4.77 23.59 -10.76
CA ARG A 104 5.85 24.37 -10.11
C ARG A 104 6.85 24.90 -11.14
N LYS A 105 7.20 24.09 -12.13
CA LYS A 105 8.06 24.54 -13.23
C LYS A 105 7.33 25.53 -14.13
N ARG A 106 6.13 25.23 -14.63
CA ARG A 106 5.42 26.08 -15.60
C ARG A 106 5.10 27.47 -15.05
N PHE A 107 4.71 27.58 -13.78
CA PHE A 107 4.46 28.87 -13.12
C PHE A 107 5.75 29.66 -12.77
N SER A 108 6.92 29.04 -12.86
CA SER A 108 8.21 29.76 -12.83
C SER A 108 8.62 30.32 -14.21
N GLU A 109 7.98 29.86 -15.30
CA GLU A 109 8.26 30.27 -16.67
C GLU A 109 7.29 31.36 -17.17
N GLN A 110 6.00 31.25 -16.81
CA GLN A 110 4.89 32.10 -17.29
C GLN A 110 3.86 32.34 -16.17
N PRO A 111 3.11 33.46 -16.18
CA PRO A 111 2.21 33.83 -15.09
C PRO A 111 0.99 32.90 -14.98
N VAL A 112 0.51 32.69 -13.75
CA VAL A 112 -0.63 31.80 -13.44
C VAL A 112 -1.93 32.14 -14.18
N THR A 113 -2.10 33.40 -14.59
CA THR A 113 -3.27 33.89 -15.33
C THR A 113 -3.49 33.18 -16.67
N ASP A 114 -2.41 32.65 -17.25
CA ASP A 114 -2.42 32.12 -18.61
C ASP A 114 -2.84 30.64 -18.61
N PHE A 115 -2.90 30.01 -17.42
CA PHE A 115 -3.16 28.60 -17.20
C PHE A 115 -4.32 28.30 -16.24
N CYS A 116 -4.77 29.30 -15.47
CA CYS A 116 -5.77 29.14 -14.41
C CYS A 116 -7.00 30.02 -14.68
N SER A 117 -8.20 29.48 -14.42
CA SER A 117 -9.41 30.29 -14.41
C SER A 117 -9.45 31.18 -13.15
N VAL A 118 -9.60 32.49 -13.32
CA VAL A 118 -9.66 33.43 -12.19
C VAL A 118 -11.08 33.51 -11.63
N ILE A 119 -11.28 32.98 -10.42
CA ILE A 119 -12.51 33.12 -9.64
C ILE A 119 -12.40 34.40 -8.81
N ARG A 120 -13.32 35.34 -9.01
CA ARG A 120 -13.42 36.57 -8.21
C ARG A 120 -14.50 36.43 -7.15
N ILE A 121 -14.11 36.49 -5.88
CA ILE A 121 -15.03 36.53 -4.74
C ILE A 121 -15.25 38.01 -4.36
N ASN A 122 -16.39 38.33 -3.75
CA ASN A 122 -16.77 39.70 -3.39
C ASN A 122 -16.78 40.69 -4.58
N SER A 123 -17.24 40.25 -5.76
CA SER A 123 -17.21 41.06 -7.00
C SER A 123 -18.00 42.38 -6.95
N THR A 124 -18.85 42.59 -5.95
CA THR A 124 -19.57 43.84 -5.64
C THR A 124 -18.94 44.69 -4.54
N ALA A 125 -17.86 44.23 -3.90
CA ALA A 125 -17.11 44.99 -2.88
C ALA A 125 -16.09 45.95 -3.54
N PRO A 126 -15.54 46.93 -2.79
CA PRO A 126 -14.45 47.80 -3.27
C PRO A 126 -13.26 46.97 -3.80
N PRO A 127 -12.48 47.47 -4.78
CA PRO A 127 -11.36 46.72 -5.37
C PRO A 127 -10.34 46.17 -4.37
N GLU A 128 -10.17 46.87 -3.24
CA GLU A 128 -9.27 46.52 -2.14
C GLU A 128 -9.74 45.30 -1.30
N GLU A 129 -11.01 44.89 -1.43
CA GLU A 129 -11.63 43.75 -0.72
C GLU A 129 -11.95 42.56 -1.66
N GLN A 130 -11.52 42.62 -2.93
CA GLN A 130 -11.83 41.58 -3.92
C GLN A 130 -10.79 40.45 -3.93
N ASP A 131 -11.14 39.33 -3.31
CA ASP A 131 -10.33 38.13 -3.38
C ASP A 131 -10.34 37.50 -4.78
N HIS A 132 -9.17 37.07 -5.22
CA HIS A 132 -8.96 36.37 -6.50
C HIS A 132 -8.35 35.00 -6.21
N TYR A 133 -8.99 33.95 -6.70
CA TYR A 133 -8.54 32.57 -6.61
C TYR A 133 -8.24 32.03 -8.01
N PHE A 134 -7.16 31.26 -8.15
CA PHE A 134 -6.72 30.66 -9.40
C PHE A 134 -7.10 29.18 -9.44
N LEU A 135 -8.00 28.80 -10.36
CA LEU A 135 -8.46 27.42 -10.51
C LEU A 135 -7.73 26.73 -11.67
N LEU A 136 -7.00 25.65 -11.35
CA LEU A 136 -6.57 24.63 -12.30
C LEU A 136 -7.68 23.58 -12.47
N CYS A 137 -8.14 23.36 -13.70
CA CYS A 137 -9.12 22.33 -14.02
C CYS A 137 -8.90 21.70 -15.41
N ASP A 138 -9.46 20.51 -15.59
CA ASP A 138 -9.46 19.69 -16.81
C ASP A 138 -10.19 20.32 -18.02
N VAL A 139 -10.91 21.42 -17.81
CA VAL A 139 -11.44 22.27 -18.91
C VAL A 139 -10.32 23.06 -19.59
N LEU A 140 -9.19 23.29 -18.91
CA LEU A 140 -8.07 24.10 -19.39
C LEU A 140 -7.11 23.21 -20.22
N PRO A 141 -6.74 23.60 -21.46
CA PRO A 141 -6.08 22.69 -22.41
C PRO A 141 -4.79 22.04 -21.91
N GLU A 142 -3.92 22.79 -21.25
CA GLU A 142 -2.63 22.28 -20.75
C GLU A 142 -2.82 21.34 -19.54
N ASP A 143 -3.72 21.68 -18.61
CA ASP A 143 -4.03 20.84 -17.44
C ASP A 143 -4.71 19.52 -17.85
N ARG A 144 -5.57 19.56 -18.87
CA ARG A 144 -6.20 18.36 -19.43
C ARG A 144 -5.16 17.41 -20.04
N VAL A 145 -4.29 17.92 -20.91
CA VAL A 145 -3.22 17.13 -21.55
C VAL A 145 -2.24 16.59 -20.51
N LEU A 146 -1.93 17.34 -19.45
CA LEU A 146 -1.13 16.86 -18.32
C LEU A 146 -1.82 15.70 -17.57
N ARG A 147 -3.11 15.83 -17.25
CA ARG A 147 -3.89 14.78 -16.56
C ARG A 147 -3.97 13.52 -17.43
N GLU A 148 -4.31 13.65 -18.71
CA GLU A 148 -4.35 12.57 -19.71
C GLU A 148 -2.99 11.84 -19.79
N GLU A 149 -1.87 12.57 -19.88
CA GLU A 149 -0.53 11.99 -19.97
C GLU A 149 -0.10 11.26 -18.69
N LEU A 150 -0.43 11.80 -17.51
CA LEU A 150 -0.17 11.14 -16.23
C LEU A 150 -1.04 9.90 -16.02
N GLN A 151 -2.32 9.93 -16.43
CA GLN A 151 -3.21 8.78 -16.46
C GLN A 151 -2.69 7.69 -17.40
N ARG A 152 -2.32 8.06 -18.64
CA ARG A 152 -1.74 7.16 -19.64
C ARG A 152 -0.49 6.46 -19.13
N ARG A 153 0.48 7.21 -18.56
CA ARG A 153 1.70 6.65 -17.94
C ARG A 153 1.40 5.66 -16.83
N LYS A 154 0.46 6.00 -15.93
CA LYS A 154 0.06 5.13 -14.82
C LYS A 154 -0.59 3.84 -15.33
N LEU A 155 -1.48 3.94 -16.33
CA LEU A 155 -2.11 2.78 -16.96
C LEU A 155 -1.07 1.88 -17.65
N THR A 156 -0.13 2.43 -18.42
CA THR A 156 0.94 1.64 -19.06
C THR A 156 1.74 0.86 -18.02
N ALA A 157 2.23 1.51 -16.95
CA ALA A 157 2.99 0.84 -15.90
C ALA A 157 2.20 -0.28 -15.18
N ILE A 158 0.89 -0.09 -15.00
CA ILE A 158 -0.02 -1.10 -14.41
C ILE A 158 -0.26 -2.27 -15.36
N LEU A 159 -0.42 -2.04 -16.67
CA LEU A 159 -0.57 -3.10 -17.67
C LEU A 159 0.72 -3.92 -17.85
N GLU A 160 1.88 -3.27 -17.84
CA GLU A 160 3.16 -3.99 -17.80
C GLU A 160 3.31 -4.85 -16.54
N GLN A 161 2.91 -4.31 -15.37
CA GLN A 161 2.95 -5.07 -14.11
C GLN A 161 1.97 -6.25 -14.14
N GLN A 162 0.77 -6.07 -14.70
CA GLN A 162 -0.20 -7.14 -14.93
C GLN A 162 0.40 -8.27 -15.78
N GLN A 163 1.11 -7.92 -16.84
CA GLN A 163 1.73 -8.89 -17.75
C GLN A 163 2.91 -9.62 -17.09
N ARG A 164 3.81 -8.89 -16.41
CA ARG A 164 4.87 -9.49 -15.58
C ARG A 164 4.31 -10.48 -14.56
N GLU A 165 3.20 -10.15 -13.90
CA GLU A 165 2.54 -11.04 -12.94
C GLU A 165 1.73 -12.19 -13.58
N ARG A 166 1.45 -12.16 -14.89
CA ARG A 166 0.90 -13.32 -15.63
C ARG A 166 2.02 -14.29 -16.02
N GLU A 167 3.17 -13.76 -16.42
CA GLU A 167 4.35 -14.52 -16.86
C GLU A 167 5.19 -15.06 -15.68
N ASP A 168 5.04 -14.48 -14.48
CA ASP A 168 5.73 -14.92 -13.26
C ASP A 168 5.40 -16.39 -12.91
N THR A 169 6.41 -17.26 -13.05
CA THR A 169 6.43 -18.66 -12.58
C THR A 169 7.26 -18.84 -11.30
N SER A 170 7.77 -17.74 -10.72
CA SER A 170 8.53 -17.72 -9.45
C SER A 170 7.65 -17.43 -8.23
N PHE A 171 6.37 -17.15 -8.42
CA PHE A 171 5.44 -16.83 -7.34
C PHE A 171 5.41 -17.96 -6.30
N ARG A 172 5.39 -17.57 -5.03
CA ARG A 172 5.17 -18.45 -3.87
C ARG A 172 4.20 -17.78 -2.91
N GLY A 173 3.26 -18.54 -2.35
CA GLY A 173 2.32 -18.04 -1.34
C GLY A 173 1.46 -19.15 -0.73
N ALA A 174 1.21 -19.05 0.58
CA ALA A 174 0.29 -19.93 1.29
C ALA A 174 -1.15 -19.44 1.19
N CYS A 175 -2.11 -20.36 1.28
CA CYS A 175 -3.53 -20.01 1.37
C CYS A 175 -3.88 -19.49 2.79
N MET A 176 -4.52 -18.33 2.86
CA MET A 176 -4.92 -17.69 4.14
C MET A 176 -6.07 -18.40 4.90
N PHE A 177 -6.61 -19.49 4.36
CA PHE A 177 -7.77 -20.21 4.92
C PHE A 177 -7.52 -21.70 5.24
N CYS A 178 -6.47 -22.32 4.68
CA CYS A 178 -6.02 -23.68 4.96
C CYS A 178 -4.49 -23.70 5.24
N ASN A 179 -3.84 -24.85 5.10
CA ASN A 179 -2.40 -25.02 5.32
C ASN A 179 -1.64 -25.35 4.02
N GLU A 180 -2.24 -25.13 2.85
CA GLU A 180 -1.62 -25.44 1.56
C GLU A 180 -0.72 -24.30 1.06
N GLU A 181 0.47 -24.66 0.59
CA GLU A 181 1.43 -23.75 -0.03
C GLU A 181 1.43 -23.93 -1.55
N PHE A 182 1.48 -22.81 -2.27
CA PHE A 182 1.44 -22.78 -3.73
C PHE A 182 2.71 -22.14 -4.29
N SER A 183 3.21 -22.72 -5.37
CA SER A 183 4.34 -22.20 -6.14
C SER A 183 4.05 -22.29 -7.65
N GLY A 184 4.85 -21.60 -8.47
CA GLY A 184 4.62 -21.47 -9.90
C GLY A 184 3.95 -20.15 -10.21
N ASN A 185 2.74 -20.17 -10.76
CA ASN A 185 2.00 -18.96 -11.11
C ASN A 185 0.93 -18.59 -10.07
N ARG A 186 0.73 -17.28 -9.84
CA ARG A 186 -0.26 -16.74 -8.89
C ARG A 186 -1.70 -17.23 -9.11
N SER A 187 -2.06 -17.57 -10.36
CA SER A 187 -3.39 -18.08 -10.69
C SER A 187 -3.72 -19.39 -9.98
N VAL A 188 -2.75 -20.23 -9.64
CA VAL A 188 -2.97 -21.51 -8.96
C VAL A 188 -3.56 -21.29 -7.56
N LEU A 189 -2.92 -20.43 -6.76
CA LEU A 189 -3.39 -20.03 -5.43
C LEU A 189 -4.79 -19.38 -5.49
N LEU A 190 -4.98 -18.43 -6.41
CA LEU A 190 -6.25 -17.71 -6.53
C LEU A 190 -7.40 -18.64 -6.97
N ASN A 191 -7.14 -19.58 -7.88
CA ASN A 191 -8.11 -20.59 -8.30
C ASN A 191 -8.44 -21.59 -7.17
N HIS A 192 -7.45 -22.00 -6.36
CA HIS A 192 -7.70 -22.79 -5.16
C HIS A 192 -8.60 -22.04 -4.16
N MET A 193 -8.29 -20.77 -3.86
CA MET A 193 -9.10 -19.94 -2.96
C MET A 193 -10.54 -19.77 -3.47
N SER A 194 -10.74 -19.62 -4.78
CA SER A 194 -12.06 -19.59 -5.41
C SER A 194 -12.82 -20.91 -5.28
N ARG A 195 -12.15 -22.06 -5.52
CA ARG A 195 -12.78 -23.40 -5.54
C ARG A 195 -13.00 -23.97 -4.15
N GLU A 196 -11.91 -24.27 -3.43
CA GLU A 196 -11.96 -25.00 -2.15
C GLU A 196 -12.53 -24.16 -1.01
N HIS A 197 -12.52 -22.83 -1.17
CA HIS A 197 -12.97 -21.90 -0.15
C HIS A 197 -14.11 -20.99 -0.58
N ALA A 198 -14.59 -21.04 -1.83
CA ALA A 198 -15.60 -20.11 -2.35
C ALA A 198 -15.20 -18.62 -2.17
N PHE A 199 -13.91 -18.33 -2.03
CA PHE A 199 -13.39 -16.99 -1.79
C PHE A 199 -13.10 -16.30 -3.12
N ASN A 200 -14.07 -15.52 -3.58
CA ASN A 200 -14.05 -14.92 -4.91
C ASN A 200 -13.63 -13.45 -4.83
N ILE A 201 -12.45 -13.16 -5.41
CA ILE A 201 -11.85 -11.83 -5.57
C ILE A 201 -11.62 -11.50 -7.06
N GLY A 202 -12.44 -12.06 -7.95
CA GLY A 202 -12.32 -11.87 -9.40
C GLY A 202 -11.33 -12.83 -10.08
N LEU A 203 -11.15 -12.64 -11.39
CA LEU A 203 -10.21 -13.44 -12.20
C LEU A 203 -8.76 -13.06 -11.84
N PRO A 204 -7.82 -14.04 -11.79
CA PRO A 204 -6.40 -13.76 -11.60
C PRO A 204 -5.86 -12.70 -12.57
N ASP A 205 -6.27 -12.78 -13.83
CA ASP A 205 -5.82 -11.89 -14.90
C ASP A 205 -6.21 -10.43 -14.71
N ASN A 206 -7.26 -10.14 -13.92
CA ASN A 206 -7.74 -8.78 -13.67
C ASN A 206 -7.11 -8.15 -12.41
N ILE A 207 -6.39 -8.95 -11.62
CA ILE A 207 -5.69 -8.51 -10.41
C ILE A 207 -4.27 -8.03 -10.78
N VAL A 208 -3.81 -6.96 -10.11
CA VAL A 208 -2.44 -6.42 -10.17
C VAL A 208 -1.86 -6.29 -8.76
N ASN A 209 -0.53 -6.19 -8.64
CA ASN A 209 0.19 -6.16 -7.36
C ASN A 209 -0.23 -7.34 -6.45
N CYS A 210 -0.39 -8.53 -7.02
CA CYS A 210 -1.06 -9.66 -6.37
C CYS A 210 -0.41 -10.06 -5.04
N ARG A 211 0.92 -9.92 -4.92
CA ARG A 211 1.68 -10.17 -3.68
C ARG A 211 1.30 -9.17 -2.57
N GLU A 212 1.04 -7.91 -2.92
CA GLU A 212 0.62 -6.85 -1.99
C GLU A 212 -0.87 -6.94 -1.65
N PHE A 213 -1.73 -7.29 -2.61
CA PHE A 213 -3.15 -7.52 -2.38
C PHE A 213 -3.35 -8.64 -1.36
N LEU A 214 -2.72 -9.80 -1.56
CA LEU A 214 -2.77 -10.93 -0.63
C LEU A 214 -2.21 -10.56 0.75
N ARG A 215 -1.09 -9.81 0.82
CA ARG A 215 -0.54 -9.28 2.08
C ARG A 215 -1.53 -8.34 2.80
N THR A 216 -2.26 -7.51 2.06
CA THR A 216 -3.27 -6.59 2.61
C THR A 216 -4.49 -7.31 3.16
N LEU A 217 -4.98 -8.34 2.46
CA LEU A 217 -6.03 -9.23 2.95
C LEU A 217 -5.59 -10.01 4.20
N GLN A 218 -4.38 -10.59 4.16
CA GLN A 218 -3.78 -11.31 5.29
C GLN A 218 -3.68 -10.42 6.53
N ARG A 219 -3.12 -9.21 6.39
CA ARG A 219 -3.04 -8.21 7.48
C ARG A 219 -4.40 -7.86 8.09
N LYS A 220 -5.47 -7.76 7.28
CA LYS A 220 -6.82 -7.54 7.82
C LYS A 220 -7.34 -8.76 8.58
N LEU A 221 -7.09 -9.98 8.10
CA LEU A 221 -7.46 -11.23 8.80
C LEU A 221 -6.69 -11.42 10.13
N ASP A 222 -5.41 -11.04 10.17
CA ASP A 222 -4.59 -11.14 11.39
C ASP A 222 -4.92 -10.02 12.40
N ASN A 223 -5.33 -8.84 11.93
CA ASN A 223 -6.02 -7.82 12.73
C ASN A 223 -7.48 -8.22 13.12
N LEU A 224 -7.83 -9.50 12.93
CA LEU A 224 -9.14 -10.09 13.24
C LEU A 224 -10.34 -9.40 12.55
N GLN A 225 -10.10 -8.71 11.43
CA GLN A 225 -11.12 -7.98 10.67
C GLN A 225 -11.73 -8.84 9.55
N CYS A 226 -13.05 -8.83 9.45
CA CYS A 226 -13.77 -9.50 8.38
C CYS A 226 -13.71 -8.71 7.07
N LEU A 227 -13.21 -9.35 6.01
CA LEU A 227 -12.95 -8.74 4.70
C LEU A 227 -14.19 -8.16 3.98
N TYR A 228 -15.41 -8.60 4.35
CA TYR A 228 -16.66 -8.13 3.75
C TYR A 228 -17.41 -7.09 4.59
N CYS A 229 -17.49 -7.29 5.91
CA CYS A 229 -18.32 -6.46 6.79
C CYS A 229 -17.51 -5.56 7.71
N GLU A 230 -16.17 -5.63 7.64
CA GLU A 230 -15.17 -4.78 8.30
C GLU A 230 -15.22 -4.73 9.84
N LYS A 231 -16.10 -5.52 10.44
CA LYS A 231 -16.13 -5.78 11.88
C LYS A 231 -14.88 -6.56 12.30
N THR A 232 -14.29 -6.13 13.42
CA THR A 232 -13.25 -6.85 14.15
C THR A 232 -13.86 -7.88 15.11
N PHE A 233 -13.10 -8.95 15.35
CA PHE A 233 -13.49 -10.08 16.20
C PHE A 233 -12.47 -10.26 17.33
N ARG A 234 -12.83 -11.05 18.35
CA ARG A 234 -11.98 -11.26 19.54
C ARG A 234 -10.85 -12.26 19.30
N ASP A 235 -11.03 -13.17 18.34
CA ASP A 235 -10.15 -14.29 18.09
C ASP A 235 -10.30 -14.84 16.66
N LYS A 236 -9.27 -15.54 16.16
CA LYS A 236 -9.21 -16.05 14.78
C LYS A 236 -10.27 -17.12 14.49
N ASN A 237 -10.76 -17.81 15.54
CA ASN A 237 -11.78 -18.85 15.41
C ASN A 237 -13.16 -18.21 15.19
N THR A 238 -13.59 -17.26 16.03
CA THR A 238 -14.86 -16.54 15.84
C THR A 238 -14.91 -15.77 14.52
N LEU A 239 -13.78 -15.24 14.03
CA LEU A 239 -13.68 -14.68 12.68
C LEU A 239 -13.94 -15.72 11.57
N ARG A 240 -13.22 -16.86 11.57
CA ARG A 240 -13.39 -17.91 10.55
C ARG A 240 -14.80 -18.49 10.56
N ASP A 241 -15.38 -18.65 11.75
CA ASP A 241 -16.75 -19.11 11.93
C ASP A 241 -17.78 -18.08 11.45
N HIS A 242 -17.56 -16.79 11.72
CA HIS A 242 -18.37 -15.71 11.16
C HIS A 242 -18.34 -15.71 9.62
N MET A 243 -17.14 -15.77 9.03
CA MET A 243 -16.97 -15.80 7.58
C MET A 243 -17.62 -17.03 6.92
N ARG A 244 -17.56 -18.20 7.58
CA ARG A 244 -18.28 -19.41 7.15
C ARG A 244 -19.80 -19.26 7.28
N LYS A 245 -20.31 -18.93 8.48
CA LYS A 245 -21.75 -18.90 8.82
C LYS A 245 -22.53 -17.77 8.16
N LYS A 246 -21.88 -16.65 7.82
CA LYS A 246 -22.49 -15.51 7.09
C LYS A 246 -22.09 -15.44 5.61
N GLN A 247 -21.37 -16.43 5.10
CA GLN A 247 -20.83 -16.46 3.72
C GLN A 247 -20.05 -15.18 3.34
N HIS A 248 -19.38 -14.55 4.31
CA HIS A 248 -18.53 -13.37 4.12
C HIS A 248 -17.15 -13.76 3.54
N ARG A 249 -17.15 -14.61 2.51
CA ARG A 249 -15.95 -15.07 1.77
C ARG A 249 -15.78 -14.28 0.47
N ARG A 250 -15.78 -12.96 0.60
CA ARG A 250 -15.58 -11.99 -0.48
C ARG A 250 -15.10 -10.67 0.14
N ILE A 251 -14.47 -9.80 -0.63
CA ILE A 251 -14.14 -8.45 -0.16
C ILE A 251 -15.37 -7.54 -0.13
N ASN A 252 -15.31 -6.46 0.65
CA ASN A 252 -16.31 -5.40 0.67
C ASN A 252 -16.30 -4.64 -0.67
N PRO A 253 -17.35 -4.69 -1.50
CA PRO A 253 -17.39 -4.00 -2.79
C PRO A 253 -17.55 -2.46 -2.67
N ARG A 254 -17.67 -1.92 -1.45
CA ARG A 254 -17.69 -0.47 -1.19
C ARG A 254 -16.34 0.08 -0.72
N ASN A 255 -15.36 -0.79 -0.44
CA ASN A 255 -14.09 -0.36 0.10
C ASN A 255 -13.06 -0.11 -1.02
N ARG A 256 -12.80 1.19 -1.26
CA ARG A 256 -11.92 1.68 -2.32
C ARG A 256 -10.43 1.46 -2.04
N GLU A 257 -10.04 1.02 -0.84
CA GLU A 257 -8.67 0.54 -0.57
C GLU A 257 -8.27 -0.62 -1.50
N TYR A 258 -9.25 -1.40 -1.98
CA TYR A 258 -9.03 -2.51 -2.90
C TYR A 258 -9.03 -2.08 -4.38
N ASP A 259 -9.51 -0.87 -4.73
CA ASP A 259 -9.68 -0.44 -6.12
C ASP A 259 -8.36 -0.52 -6.90
N GLN A 260 -7.24 -0.22 -6.24
CA GLN A 260 -5.87 -0.23 -6.77
C GLN A 260 -5.36 -1.61 -7.20
N PHE A 261 -5.97 -2.70 -6.73
CA PHE A 261 -5.55 -4.06 -7.10
C PHE A 261 -6.30 -4.59 -8.34
N TYR A 262 -7.22 -3.81 -8.93
CA TYR A 262 -8.04 -4.22 -10.07
C TYR A 262 -7.78 -3.36 -11.31
N VAL A 263 -7.26 -3.98 -12.37
CA VAL A 263 -6.83 -3.26 -13.59
C VAL A 263 -7.99 -2.54 -14.29
N ILE A 264 -9.23 -3.03 -14.17
CA ILE A 264 -10.42 -2.34 -14.72
C ILE A 264 -10.59 -0.92 -14.16
N ASN A 265 -10.22 -0.68 -12.90
CA ASN A 265 -10.31 0.65 -12.29
C ASN A 265 -9.29 1.66 -12.83
N TYR A 266 -8.30 1.20 -13.61
CA TYR A 266 -7.36 2.06 -14.34
C TYR A 266 -7.80 2.30 -15.79
N LEU A 267 -8.68 1.46 -16.34
CA LEU A 267 -9.27 1.60 -17.67
C LEU A 267 -10.47 2.56 -17.68
N LEU A 268 -11.22 2.63 -16.58
CA LEU A 268 -12.41 3.49 -16.43
C LEU A 268 -12.11 5.00 -16.33
N PHE A 269 -10.84 5.40 -16.31
CA PHE A 269 -10.42 6.81 -16.38
C PHE A 269 -9.97 7.23 -17.80
N VAL A 270 -10.36 6.48 -18.83
CA VAL A 270 -10.00 6.72 -20.24
C VAL A 270 -11.26 6.82 -21.13
N GLN A 271 -12.29 7.48 -20.62
CA GLN A 271 -13.57 7.78 -21.29
C GLN A 271 -14.01 9.21 -20.98
#